data_AF-A0A926AJH9-F1
#
_entry.id   AF-A0A926AJH9-F1
#
_cell.length_a   1.000
_cell.length_b   1.000
_cell.length_c   1.000
_cell.angle_alpha   90.00
_cell.angle_beta   90.00
_cell.angle_gamma   90.00
#
_symmetry.space_group_name_H-M   'P 1'
#
loop_
_entity.id
_entity.type
_entity.pdbx_description
1 polymer ?
#
loop_
_entity_poly.entity_id
_entity_poly.type
_entity_poly.pdbx_seq_one_letter_code
_entity_poly.pdbx_strand_id
1 'polypeptide(L)'
;REIREAMDKTSSVTPIAAGAIKGRIGRLTSAAALRVTLLALLAKTDRKRSLYGEGIERMCALALAWFDRAGILKTTDSERRVQLAWSSPIPIDYGERLADAEAKLRIGVSREVVLRELGY
;
A
#
# COMPACT_ATOMS: atom_id res chain seq x y z
N ARG A 1 27.55 -11.71 -13.33
CA ARG A 1 26.90 -10.39 -13.12
C ARG A 1 25.67 -10.27 -14.03
N GLU A 2 25.79 -10.60 -15.31
CA GLU A 2 24.72 -10.58 -16.32
C GLU A 2 23.47 -11.40 -15.94
N ILE A 3 23.63 -12.61 -15.38
CA ILE A 3 22.47 -13.44 -14.97
C ILE A 3 21.63 -12.73 -13.90
N ARG A 4 22.26 -12.05 -12.94
CA ARG A 4 21.55 -11.35 -11.86
C ARG A 4 20.79 -10.14 -12.39
N GLU A 5 21.39 -9.37 -13.30
CA GLU A 5 20.72 -8.23 -13.94
C GLU A 5 19.54 -8.67 -14.82
N ALA A 6 19.69 -9.79 -15.54
CA ALA A 6 18.61 -10.39 -16.31
C ALA A 6 17.45 -10.89 -15.41
N MET A 7 17.78 -11.49 -14.26
CA MET A 7 16.80 -11.91 -13.26
C MET A 7 16.08 -10.73 -12.61
N ASP A 8 16.77 -9.64 -12.26
CA ASP A 8 16.16 -8.43 -11.70
C ASP A 8 15.21 -7.77 -12.71
N LYS A 9 15.61 -7.70 -13.99
CA LYS A 9 14.75 -7.19 -15.09
C LYS A 9 13.48 -8.03 -15.26
N THR A 10 13.60 -9.36 -15.24
CA THR A 10 12.47 -10.29 -15.42
C THR A 10 11.54 -10.30 -14.19
N SER A 11 12.14 -10.35 -13.00
CA SER A 11 11.40 -10.35 -11.73
C SER A 11 10.74 -9.00 -11.45
N SER A 12 11.18 -7.94 -12.13
CA SER A 12 10.78 -6.54 -11.88
C SER A 12 10.97 -6.13 -10.42
N VAL A 13 11.84 -6.84 -9.70
CA VAL A 13 12.35 -6.45 -8.40
C VAL A 13 13.40 -5.40 -8.68
N THR A 14 13.26 -4.25 -8.03
CA THR A 14 14.18 -3.15 -8.26
C THR A 14 15.50 -3.46 -7.56
N PRO A 15 16.65 -3.01 -8.11
CA PRO A 15 17.96 -3.23 -7.48
C PRO A 15 18.02 -2.69 -6.03
N ILE A 16 17.17 -1.72 -5.69
CA ILE A 16 17.00 -1.20 -4.32
C ILE A 16 16.47 -2.27 -3.37
N ALA A 17 15.39 -2.96 -3.77
CA ALA A 17 14.80 -4.05 -2.99
C ALA A 17 15.72 -5.28 -2.93
N ALA A 18 16.59 -5.46 -3.93
CA ALA A 18 17.59 -6.55 -4.00
C ALA A 18 18.90 -6.23 -3.24
N GLY A 19 18.99 -5.08 -2.54
CA GLY A 19 20.14 -4.69 -1.73
C GLY A 19 21.38 -4.24 -2.52
N ALA A 20 21.23 -3.89 -3.80
CA ALA A 20 22.35 -3.61 -4.71
C ALA A 20 22.90 -2.17 -4.64
N ILE A 21 22.37 -1.28 -3.81
CA ILE A 21 22.83 0.12 -3.74
C ILE A 21 23.86 0.31 -2.61
N LYS A 22 25.14 0.40 -2.99
CA LYS A 22 26.20 1.06 -2.21
C LYS A 22 26.27 2.54 -2.64
N GLY A 23 25.82 3.46 -1.79
CA GLY A 23 26.29 4.87 -1.85
C GLY A 23 25.38 5.98 -2.41
N ARG A 24 24.05 5.82 -2.57
CA ARG A 24 23.14 6.94 -2.94
C ARG A 24 21.88 7.06 -2.09
N ILE A 25 21.99 6.79 -0.79
CA ILE A 25 20.84 6.74 0.13
C ILE A 25 20.17 8.13 0.29
N GLY A 26 20.94 9.23 0.25
CA GLY A 26 20.44 10.57 0.60
C GLY A 26 19.40 11.23 -0.33
N ARG A 27 19.17 10.71 -1.55
CA ARG A 27 18.12 11.21 -2.48
C ARG A 27 16.97 10.22 -2.69
N LEU A 28 17.07 9.02 -2.11
CA LEU A 28 16.12 7.92 -2.29
C LEU A 28 15.20 7.72 -1.06
N THR A 29 15.29 8.61 -0.07
CA THR A 29 14.50 8.55 1.17
C THR A 29 13.15 9.27 1.07
N SER A 30 12.92 10.12 0.05
CA SER A 30 11.62 10.75 -0.13
C SER A 30 10.59 9.75 -0.67
N ALA A 31 9.34 9.87 -0.21
CA ALA A 31 8.25 8.99 -0.65
C ALA A 31 8.04 9.05 -2.18
N ALA A 32 8.24 10.22 -2.80
CA ALA A 32 8.20 10.38 -4.25
C ALA A 32 9.32 9.64 -5.00
N ALA A 33 10.56 9.70 -4.51
CA ALA A 33 11.67 8.97 -5.11
C ALA A 33 11.48 7.45 -4.97
N LEU A 34 10.94 6.99 -3.84
CA LEU A 34 10.56 5.59 -3.62
C LEU A 34 9.43 5.15 -4.56
N ARG A 35 8.39 5.97 -4.77
CA ARG A 35 7.31 5.68 -5.74
C ARG A 35 7.85 5.44 -7.14
N VAL A 36 8.68 6.35 -7.64
CA VAL A 36 9.24 6.25 -9.00
C VAL A 36 10.14 5.04 -9.12
N THR A 37 11.02 4.81 -8.13
CA THR A 37 11.97 3.70 -8.18
C THR A 37 11.31 2.35 -8.02
N LEU A 38 10.20 2.26 -7.27
CA LEU A 38 9.46 1.02 -7.01
C LEU A 38 8.24 0.81 -7.92
N LEU A 39 8.00 1.68 -8.92
CA LEU A 39 6.77 1.68 -9.72
C LEU A 39 6.40 0.30 -10.28
N ALA A 40 7.37 -0.43 -10.84
CA ALA A 40 7.13 -1.77 -11.40
C ALA A 40 6.75 -2.81 -10.33
N LEU A 41 7.33 -2.71 -9.12
CA LEU A 41 7.02 -3.59 -7.99
C LEU A 41 5.65 -3.25 -7.39
N LEU A 42 5.31 -1.96 -7.30
CA LEU A 42 4.01 -1.48 -6.85
C LEU A 42 2.90 -1.98 -7.79
N ALA A 43 3.09 -1.84 -9.11
CA ALA A 43 2.14 -2.33 -10.10
C ALA A 43 1.90 -3.85 -10.00
N LYS A 44 2.96 -4.65 -9.77
CA LYS A 44 2.81 -6.11 -9.53
C LYS A 44 2.07 -6.40 -8.23
N THR A 45 2.37 -5.64 -7.17
CA THR A 45 1.70 -5.77 -5.87
C THR A 45 0.21 -5.46 -6.00
N ASP A 46 -0.16 -4.37 -6.68
CA ASP A 46 -1.55 -3.99 -6.87
C ASP A 46 -2.31 -4.98 -7.75
N ARG A 47 -1.65 -5.55 -8.77
CA ARG A 47 -2.21 -6.65 -9.56
C ARG A 47 -2.50 -7.89 -8.70
N LYS A 48 -1.59 -8.26 -7.80
CA LYS A 48 -1.79 -9.37 -6.85
C LYS A 48 -2.94 -9.06 -5.88
N ARG A 49 -2.98 -7.86 -5.32
CA ARG A 49 -4.06 -7.43 -4.41
C ARG A 49 -5.42 -7.49 -5.09
N SER A 50 -5.51 -7.03 -6.34
CA SER A 50 -6.75 -7.07 -7.12
C SER A 50 -7.16 -8.49 -7.48
N LEU A 51 -6.20 -9.33 -7.90
CA LEU A 51 -6.48 -10.70 -8.33
C LEU A 51 -6.86 -11.61 -7.15
N TYR A 52 -6.15 -11.50 -6.03
CA TYR A 52 -6.35 -12.38 -4.88
C TYR A 52 -7.33 -11.81 -3.85
N GLY A 53 -7.55 -10.49 -3.83
CA GLY A 53 -8.39 -9.84 -2.82
C GLY A 53 -9.81 -10.40 -2.79
N GLU A 54 -10.48 -10.46 -3.94
CA GLU A 54 -11.83 -11.01 -4.05
C GLU A 54 -11.88 -12.50 -3.66
N GLY A 55 -10.82 -13.26 -3.95
CA GLY A 55 -10.71 -14.67 -3.56
C GLY A 55 -10.62 -14.82 -2.05
N ILE A 56 -9.76 -14.02 -1.40
CA ILE A 56 -9.57 -14.02 0.05
C ILE A 56 -10.87 -13.59 0.75
N GLU A 57 -11.53 -12.52 0.28
CA GLU A 57 -12.82 -12.07 0.84
C GLU A 57 -13.88 -13.18 0.78
N ARG A 58 -14.00 -13.86 -0.37
CA ARG A 58 -14.91 -15.00 -0.53
C ARG A 58 -14.56 -16.18 0.38
N MET A 59 -13.28 -16.50 0.52
CA MET A 59 -12.83 -17.56 1.43
C MET A 59 -13.16 -17.24 2.90
N CYS A 60 -12.97 -15.99 3.33
CA CYS A 60 -13.34 -15.56 4.67
C CYS A 60 -14.87 -15.64 4.89
N ALA A 61 -15.67 -15.20 3.92
CA ALA A 61 -17.12 -15.31 3.99
C ALA A 61 -17.59 -16.78 4.09
N LEU A 62 -16.98 -17.68 3.33
CA LEU A 62 -17.24 -19.13 3.41
C LEU A 62 -16.86 -19.72 4.78
N ALA A 63 -15.73 -19.32 5.34
CA ALA A 63 -15.30 -19.75 6.67
C ALA A 63 -16.31 -19.30 7.75
N LEU A 64 -16.78 -18.06 7.69
CA LEU A 64 -17.81 -17.54 8.61
C LEU A 64 -19.15 -18.26 8.46
N ALA A 65 -19.57 -18.59 7.23
CA ALA A 65 -20.77 -19.38 6.99
C ALA A 65 -20.64 -20.81 7.57
N TRP A 66 -19.44 -21.39 7.50
CA TRP A 66 -19.18 -22.70 8.09
C TRP A 66 -19.24 -22.66 9.62
N PHE A 67 -18.69 -21.62 10.25
CA PHE A 67 -18.79 -21.43 11.71
C PHE A 67 -20.24 -21.24 12.20
N ASP A 68 -21.10 -20.57 11.42
CA ASP A 68 -22.53 -20.45 11.72
C ASP A 68 -23.25 -21.81 11.67
N ARG A 69 -22.96 -22.60 10.64
CA ARG A 69 -23.53 -23.94 10.46
C ARG A 69 -23.01 -24.94 11.50
N ALA A 70 -21.77 -24.79 11.94
CA ALA A 70 -21.18 -25.56 13.05
C ALA A 70 -21.70 -25.13 14.43
N GLY A 71 -22.44 -24.02 14.52
CA GLY A 71 -22.98 -23.50 15.78
C GLY A 71 -21.96 -22.79 16.67
N ILE A 72 -20.77 -22.49 16.14
CA ILE A 72 -19.68 -21.82 16.89
C ILE A 72 -19.93 -20.32 16.95
N LEU A 73 -20.29 -19.71 15.81
CA LEU A 73 -20.53 -18.28 15.70
C LEU A 73 -21.73 -18.03 14.80
N LYS A 74 -22.86 -17.63 15.39
CA LYS A 74 -24.06 -17.29 14.62
C LYS A 74 -23.83 -16.01 13.83
N THR A 75 -23.98 -16.08 12.51
CA THR A 75 -23.79 -14.95 11.61
C THR A 75 -24.86 -14.98 10.52
N THR A 76 -25.34 -13.81 10.13
CA THR A 76 -26.21 -13.60 8.96
C THR A 76 -25.37 -13.34 7.70
N ASP A 77 -25.97 -13.47 6.51
CA ASP A 77 -25.27 -13.21 5.25
C ASP A 77 -24.69 -11.79 5.15
N SER A 78 -25.42 -10.79 5.68
CA SER A 78 -24.97 -9.40 5.76
C SER A 78 -23.74 -9.20 6.64
N GLU A 79 -23.57 -9.99 7.69
CA GLU A 79 -22.45 -9.89 8.65
C GLU A 79 -21.19 -10.60 8.15
N ARG A 80 -21.29 -11.40 7.08
CA ARG A 80 -20.16 -12.15 6.50
C ARG A 80 -19.42 -11.37 5.42
N ARG A 81 -19.79 -10.11 5.16
CA ARG A 81 -19.05 -9.25 4.25
C ARG A 81 -17.71 -8.89 4.87
N VAL A 82 -16.63 -9.31 4.21
CA VAL A 82 -15.27 -9.01 4.61
C VAL A 82 -14.68 -8.03 3.62
N GLN A 83 -14.03 -6.98 4.12
CA GLN A 83 -13.29 -6.02 3.31
C GLN A 83 -11.81 -6.11 3.67
N LEU A 84 -10.96 -6.25 2.66
CA LEU A 84 -9.51 -6.24 2.88
C LEU A 84 -8.97 -4.82 2.90
N ALA A 85 -8.33 -4.45 4.01
CA ALA A 85 -7.57 -3.22 4.13
C ALA A 85 -6.09 -3.47 3.78
N TRP A 86 -5.65 -2.95 2.63
CA TRP A 86 -4.25 -3.02 2.23
C TRP A 86 -3.50 -1.76 2.68
N SER A 87 -2.51 -1.91 3.58
CA SER A 87 -1.65 -0.79 3.96
C SER A 87 -0.83 -0.27 2.78
N SER A 88 -0.60 1.05 2.75
CA SER A 88 0.33 1.65 1.79
C SER A 88 1.72 1.01 1.96
N PRO A 89 2.33 0.48 0.89
CA PRO A 89 3.66 -0.11 0.95
C PRO A 89 4.78 0.94 1.03
N ILE A 90 4.45 2.23 0.91
CA ILE A 90 5.41 3.34 0.92
C ILE A 90 5.27 4.10 2.23
N PRO A 91 6.39 4.38 2.93
CA PRO A 91 6.36 5.18 4.14
C PRO A 91 5.78 6.57 3.85
N ILE A 92 4.98 7.06 4.79
CA ILE A 92 4.41 8.40 4.74
C ILE A 92 5.53 9.38 5.12
N ASP A 93 5.87 10.29 4.21
CA ASP A 93 6.78 11.39 4.51
C ASP A 93 5.98 12.52 5.18
N TYR A 94 6.17 12.66 6.49
CA TYR A 94 5.48 13.68 7.28
C TYR A 94 5.95 15.09 6.91
N GLY A 95 7.20 15.26 6.46
CA GLY A 95 7.71 16.56 6.03
C GLY A 95 7.06 17.05 4.74
N GLU A 96 6.89 16.15 3.76
CA GLU A 96 6.18 16.45 2.51
C GLU A 96 4.70 16.80 2.78
N ARG A 97 4.03 16.06 3.68
CA ARG A 97 2.66 16.37 4.11
C ARG A 97 2.51 17.74 4.79
N LEU A 98 3.47 18.12 5.63
CA LEU A 98 3.48 19.42 6.30
C LEU A 98 3.73 20.56 5.30
N ALA A 99 4.66 20.39 4.36
CA ALA A 99 4.92 21.35 3.31
C ALA A 99 3.70 21.56 2.39
N ASP A 100 2.97 20.48 2.04
CA ASP A 100 1.71 20.55 1.29
C ASP A 100 0.62 21.28 2.08
N ALA A 101 0.52 21.04 3.39
CA ALA A 101 -0.43 21.73 4.26
C ALA A 101 -0.13 23.23 4.35
N GLU A 102 1.13 23.62 4.51
CA GLU A 102 1.57 25.02 4.49
C GLU A 102 1.31 25.69 3.13
N ALA A 103 1.54 24.97 2.03
CA ALA A 103 1.24 25.47 0.70
C ALA A 103 -0.26 25.71 0.50
N LYS A 104 -1.13 24.81 0.99
CA LYS A 104 -2.60 24.96 0.92
C LYS A 104 -3.09 26.16 1.74
N LEU A 105 -2.55 26.37 2.94
CA LEU A 105 -2.87 27.56 3.76
C LEU A 105 -2.48 28.85 3.04
N ARG A 106 -1.32 28.87 2.39
CA ARG A 106 -0.81 30.03 1.64
C ARG A 106 -1.66 30.38 0.41
N ILE A 107 -2.32 29.40 -0.20
CA ILE A 107 -3.24 29.60 -1.35
C ILE A 107 -4.67 29.93 -0.87
N GLY A 108 -4.89 30.00 0.45
CA GLY A 108 -6.16 30.43 1.05
C GLY A 108 -7.14 29.30 1.39
N VAL A 109 -6.69 28.04 1.40
CA VAL A 109 -7.52 26.93 1.92
C VAL A 109 -7.74 27.12 3.42
N SER A 110 -8.97 26.94 3.90
CA SER A 110 -9.28 27.16 5.31
C SER A 110 -8.52 26.19 6.23
N ARG A 111 -8.09 26.70 7.39
CA ARG A 111 -7.30 25.94 8.36
C ARG A 111 -8.01 24.67 8.84
N GLU A 112 -9.33 24.73 9.00
CA GLU A 112 -10.16 23.58 9.39
C GLU A 112 -10.11 22.44 8.36
N VAL A 113 -10.11 22.76 7.07
CA VAL A 113 -10.02 21.75 6.00
C VAL A 113 -8.64 21.08 6.01
N VAL A 114 -7.58 21.87 6.18
CA VAL A 114 -6.20 21.37 6.23
C VAL A 114 -5.97 20.49 7.46
N LEU A 115 -6.48 20.89 8.63
CA LEU A 115 -6.36 20.09 9.87
C LEU A 115 -7.12 18.76 9.76
N ARG A 116 -8.34 18.78 9.21
CA ARG A 116 -9.11 17.57 8.95
C ARG A 116 -8.41 16.60 8.01
N GLU A 117 -7.74 17.09 6.97
CA GLU A 117 -6.94 16.27 6.04
C GLU A 117 -5.67 15.67 6.69
N LEU A 118 -5.12 16.36 7.71
CA LEU A 118 -4.01 15.87 8.53
C LEU A 118 -4.46 14.92 9.65
N GLY A 119 -5.76 14.82 9.90
CA GLY A 119 -6.35 13.95 10.92
C GLY A 119 -6.47 14.58 12.31
N TYR A 120 -6.52 15.91 12.37
CA TYR A 120 -6.78 16.70 13.59
C TYR A 120 -8.18 17.30 13.60
#